data_AF-A0A2H0DB92-F1
#
_entry.id   AF-A0A2H0DB92-F1
#
_cell.length_a   1.000
_cell.length_b   1.000
_cell.length_c   1.000
_cell.angle_alpha   90.00
_cell.angle_beta   90.00
_cell.angle_gamma   90.00
#
_symmetry.space_group_name_H-M   'P 1'
#
loop_
_entity.id
_entity.type
_entity.pdbx_description
1 polymer ?
#
loop_
_entity_poly.entity_id
_entity_poly.type
_entity_poly.pdbx_seq_one_letter_code
_entity_poly.pdbx_strand_id
1 'polypeptide(L)'
;MTSYRTNIKLGRKRFLTFCSPCHGNFGDGDSRLRGQFPNPPSLHSEKVRGWQDGNIYHVIVNGQNVMPSYSSQLSRDDRWAVIHYIRALQKAKNASPSEILEAKKETPSNAAK
;
A
#
# COMPACT_ATOMS: atom_id res chain seq x y z
N MET A 1 9.05 9.72 17.16
CA MET A 1 8.40 8.56 16.49
C MET A 1 6.95 8.81 16.03
N THR A 2 6.30 9.91 16.40
CA THR A 2 4.88 10.19 16.09
C THR A 2 4.60 10.44 14.59
N SER A 3 5.54 11.04 13.85
CA SER A 3 5.38 11.40 12.44
C SER A 3 5.20 10.18 11.50
N TYR A 4 5.93 9.08 11.75
CA TYR A 4 5.89 7.88 10.88
C TYR A 4 4.56 7.11 10.97
N ARG A 5 4.01 6.95 12.19
CA ARG A 5 2.69 6.32 12.39
C ARG A 5 1.55 7.16 11.79
N THR A 6 1.67 8.49 11.83
CA THR A 6 0.71 9.40 11.17
C THR A 6 0.78 9.26 9.65
N ASN A 7 1.97 9.09 9.09
CA ASN A 7 2.19 8.94 7.65
C ASN A 7 1.53 7.65 7.09
N ILE A 8 1.67 6.51 7.79
CA ILE A 8 1.03 5.24 7.37
C ILE A 8 -0.51 5.32 7.46
N LYS A 9 -1.06 5.98 8.50
CA LYS A 9 -2.53 6.16 8.62
C LYS A 9 -3.10 6.99 7.48
N LEU A 10 -2.42 8.08 7.09
CA LEU A 10 -2.77 8.86 5.91
C LEU A 10 -2.69 8.00 4.65
N GLY A 11 -1.60 7.27 4.48
CA GLY A 11 -1.38 6.35 3.37
C GLY A 11 -2.49 5.33 3.22
N ARG A 12 -2.91 4.71 4.33
CA ARG A 12 -4.05 3.79 4.37
C ARG A 12 -5.32 4.46 3.86
N LYS A 13 -5.65 5.65 4.36
CA LYS A 13 -6.85 6.38 3.94
C LYS A 13 -6.84 6.64 2.43
N ARG A 14 -5.72 7.16 1.90
CA ARG A 14 -5.57 7.45 0.47
C ARG A 14 -5.61 6.18 -0.38
N PHE A 15 -4.91 5.13 0.03
CA PHE A 15 -4.91 3.85 -0.69
C PHE A 15 -6.32 3.26 -0.78
N LEU A 16 -7.08 3.24 0.34
CA LEU A 16 -8.44 2.71 0.35
C LEU A 16 -9.43 3.55 -0.47
N THR A 17 -9.14 4.83 -0.69
CA THR A 17 -9.97 5.70 -1.55
C THR A 17 -9.63 5.53 -3.03
N PHE A 18 -8.34 5.59 -3.38
CA PHE A 18 -7.89 5.75 -4.77
C PHE A 18 -7.33 4.47 -5.39
N CYS A 19 -6.77 3.56 -4.60
CA CYS A 19 -6.02 2.41 -5.12
C CYS A 19 -6.77 1.08 -4.95
N SER A 20 -7.39 0.86 -3.79
CA SER A 20 -8.09 -0.40 -3.48
C SER A 20 -9.26 -0.75 -4.40
N PRO A 21 -9.97 0.19 -5.07
CA PRO A 21 -11.00 -0.16 -6.04
C PRO A 21 -10.50 -1.09 -7.15
N CYS A 22 -9.22 -0.96 -7.54
CA CYS A 22 -8.58 -1.79 -8.56
C CYS A 22 -7.59 -2.81 -7.98
N HIS A 23 -6.85 -2.46 -6.92
CA HIS A 23 -5.81 -3.31 -6.34
C HIS A 23 -6.26 -4.17 -5.14
N GLY A 24 -7.51 -4.01 -4.69
CA GLY A 24 -8.02 -4.67 -3.49
C GLY A 24 -7.57 -4.01 -2.19
N ASN A 25 -8.28 -4.25 -1.09
CA ASN A 25 -8.00 -3.59 0.20
C ASN A 25 -6.62 -3.96 0.78
N PHE A 26 -6.10 -5.12 0.39
CA PHE A 26 -4.81 -5.65 0.84
C PHE A 26 -3.74 -5.67 -0.26
N GLY A 27 -4.04 -5.13 -1.45
CA GLY A 27 -3.07 -5.05 -2.55
C GLY A 27 -2.89 -6.35 -3.35
N ASP A 28 -3.78 -7.33 -3.18
CA ASP A 28 -3.70 -8.63 -3.84
C ASP A 28 -4.13 -8.64 -5.31
N GLY A 29 -4.72 -7.54 -5.79
CA GLY A 29 -5.40 -7.49 -7.09
C GLY A 29 -6.81 -8.06 -7.07
N ASP A 30 -7.27 -8.55 -5.90
CA ASP A 30 -8.67 -8.94 -5.70
C ASP A 30 -9.53 -7.74 -5.33
N SER A 31 -10.11 -7.13 -6.35
CA SER A 31 -10.78 -5.85 -6.23
C SER A 31 -12.24 -5.89 -6.62
N ARG A 32 -13.00 -4.90 -6.13
CA ARG A 32 -14.42 -4.75 -6.44
C ARG A 32 -14.70 -4.44 -7.91
N LEU A 33 -13.68 -4.06 -8.68
CA LEU A 33 -13.76 -3.78 -10.12
C LEU A 33 -13.22 -4.94 -10.99
N ARG A 34 -12.93 -6.09 -10.38
CA ARG A 34 -12.50 -7.31 -11.11
C ARG A 34 -13.47 -7.62 -12.24
N GLY A 35 -12.93 -7.83 -13.45
CA GLY A 35 -13.70 -8.15 -14.65
C GLY A 35 -14.22 -6.95 -15.44
N GLN A 36 -14.15 -5.71 -14.90
CA GLN A 36 -14.49 -4.49 -15.64
C GLN A 36 -13.29 -3.91 -16.39
N PHE A 37 -12.08 -4.20 -15.93
CA PHE A 37 -10.80 -3.81 -16.53
C PHE A 37 -9.80 -4.97 -16.43
N PRO A 38 -8.69 -4.95 -17.21
CA PRO A 38 -7.58 -5.85 -16.96
C PRO A 38 -7.14 -5.75 -15.49
N ASN A 39 -7.11 -6.89 -14.80
CA ASN A 39 -6.76 -6.91 -13.38
C ASN A 39 -5.31 -6.42 -13.22
N PRO A 40 -5.04 -5.49 -12.30
CA PRO A 40 -3.67 -5.08 -12.04
C PRO A 40 -2.87 -6.25 -11.45
N PRO A 41 -1.54 -6.25 -11.62
CA PRO A 41 -0.70 -7.22 -10.93
C PRO A 41 -0.84 -7.06 -9.42
N SER A 42 -0.70 -8.17 -8.69
CA SER A 42 -0.59 -8.13 -7.23
C SER A 42 0.58 -7.23 -6.82
N LEU A 43 0.33 -6.32 -5.88
CA LEU A 43 1.36 -5.47 -5.30
C LEU A 43 2.35 -6.28 -4.44
N HIS A 44 2.04 -7.55 -4.16
CA HIS A 44 2.91 -8.50 -3.46
C HIS A 44 3.78 -9.34 -4.38
N SER A 45 3.65 -9.21 -5.70
CA SER A 45 4.52 -9.92 -6.64
C SER A 45 5.99 -9.56 -6.40
N GLU A 46 6.89 -10.52 -6.63
CA GLU A 46 8.34 -10.28 -6.50
C GLU A 46 8.81 -9.08 -7.31
N LYS A 47 8.27 -8.93 -8.53
CA LYS A 47 8.53 -7.78 -9.39
C LYS A 47 8.23 -6.46 -8.70
N VAL A 48 7.01 -6.28 -8.16
CA VAL A 48 6.60 -5.01 -7.53
C VAL A 48 7.29 -4.81 -6.18
N ARG A 49 7.56 -5.88 -5.43
CA ARG A 49 8.36 -5.81 -4.21
C ARG A 49 9.79 -5.32 -4.48
N GLY A 50 10.41 -5.82 -5.55
CA GLY A 50 11.78 -5.46 -5.97
C GLY A 50 11.90 -4.08 -6.62
N TRP A 51 10.79 -3.38 -6.89
CA TRP A 51 10.85 -2.02 -7.39
C TRP A 51 11.41 -1.06 -6.35
N GLN A 52 12.13 -0.04 -6.81
CA GLN A 52 12.42 1.13 -5.99
C GLN A 52 11.15 1.95 -5.76
N ASP A 53 11.07 2.67 -4.64
CA ASP A 53 9.91 3.51 -4.33
C ASP A 53 9.64 4.56 -5.41
N GLY A 54 10.68 5.07 -6.07
CA GLY A 54 10.57 5.99 -7.21
C GLY A 54 9.79 5.42 -8.40
N ASN A 55 9.86 4.10 -8.64
CA ASN A 55 9.07 3.46 -9.71
C ASN A 55 7.58 3.47 -9.36
N ILE A 56 7.24 3.18 -8.11
CA ILE A 56 5.86 3.23 -7.62
C ILE A 56 5.35 4.68 -7.68
N TYR A 57 6.18 5.64 -7.25
CA TYR A 57 5.86 7.07 -7.34
C TYR A 57 5.58 7.49 -8.78
N HIS A 58 6.44 7.10 -9.73
CA HIS A 58 6.27 7.40 -11.15
C HIS A 58 4.94 6.88 -11.68
N VAL A 59 4.57 5.64 -11.36
CA VAL A 59 3.28 5.06 -11.81
C VAL A 59 2.08 5.79 -11.19
N ILE A 60 2.16 6.21 -9.93
CA ILE A 60 1.08 7.01 -9.31
C ILE A 60 0.94 8.37 -10.01
N VAL A 61 2.05 9.00 -10.39
CA VAL A 61 2.04 10.32 -11.03
C VAL A 61 1.62 10.25 -12.49
N ASN A 62 2.13 9.30 -13.26
CA ASN A 62 1.97 9.29 -14.72
C ASN A 62 0.95 8.27 -15.21
N GLY A 63 0.53 7.33 -14.36
CA GLY A 63 -0.22 6.15 -14.78
C GLY A 63 0.69 5.11 -15.44
N GLN A 64 0.10 3.96 -15.78
CA GLN A 64 0.76 2.90 -16.53
C GLN A 64 -0.29 1.97 -17.15
N ASN A 65 -0.20 1.72 -18.46
CA ASN A 65 -1.20 0.93 -19.20
C ASN A 65 -2.62 1.48 -18.96
N VAL A 66 -3.51 0.66 -18.40
CA VAL A 66 -4.89 1.05 -18.04
C VAL A 66 -4.99 1.80 -16.71
N MET A 67 -3.91 1.87 -15.91
CA MET A 67 -3.91 2.63 -14.67
C MET A 67 -3.78 4.13 -14.98
N PRO A 68 -4.76 4.97 -14.58
CA PRO A 68 -4.71 6.40 -14.84
C PRO A 68 -3.67 7.11 -13.95
N SER A 69 -3.33 8.35 -14.31
CA SER A 69 -2.62 9.27 -13.44
C SER A 69 -3.48 9.65 -12.23
N TYR A 70 -2.85 9.73 -11.05
CA TYR A 70 -3.44 10.27 -9.83
C TYR A 70 -2.84 11.62 -9.41
N SER A 71 -2.16 12.29 -10.34
CA SER A 71 -1.40 13.52 -10.04
C SER A 71 -2.29 14.67 -9.55
N SER A 72 -3.52 14.79 -10.05
CA SER A 72 -4.47 15.84 -9.65
C SER A 72 -5.22 15.51 -8.36
N GLN A 73 -5.34 14.23 -8.00
CA GLN A 73 -6.07 13.78 -6.81
C GLN A 73 -5.18 13.61 -5.59
N LEU A 74 -3.88 13.33 -5.78
CA LEU A 74 -2.93 13.09 -4.70
C LEU A 74 -1.83 14.14 -4.70
N SER A 75 -1.66 14.83 -3.56
CA SER A 75 -0.51 15.70 -3.31
C SER A 75 0.79 14.89 -3.27
N ARG A 76 1.95 15.56 -3.36
CA ARG A 76 3.25 14.88 -3.25
C ARG A 76 3.35 14.04 -1.96
N ASP A 77 2.87 14.56 -0.84
CA ASP A 77 2.97 13.89 0.45
C ASP A 77 1.96 12.74 0.57
N ASP A 78 0.76 12.87 -0.01
CA ASP A 78 -0.18 11.76 -0.10
C ASP A 78 0.40 10.59 -0.90
N ARG A 79 1.11 10.87 -2.01
CA ARG A 79 1.74 9.82 -2.84
C ARG A 79 2.80 9.04 -2.05
N TRP A 80 3.66 9.74 -1.31
CA TRP A 80 4.64 9.08 -0.45
C TRP A 80 3.98 8.30 0.69
N ALA A 81 2.93 8.85 1.30
CA ALA A 81 2.17 8.15 2.33
C ALA A 81 1.55 6.84 1.79
N VAL A 82 1.00 6.86 0.57
CA VAL A 82 0.49 5.66 -0.11
C VAL A 82 1.60 4.63 -0.31
N ILE A 83 2.78 5.04 -0.78
CA ILE A 83 3.93 4.14 -0.97
C ILE A 83 4.33 3.50 0.36
N HIS A 84 4.42 4.27 1.44
CA HIS A 84 4.73 3.73 2.77
C HIS A 84 3.68 2.70 3.22
N TYR A 85 2.41 2.95 2.93
CA TYR A 85 1.35 1.98 3.22
C TYR A 85 1.45 0.71 2.35
N ILE A 86 1.80 0.82 1.06
CA ILE A 86 2.08 -0.34 0.20
C ILE A 86 3.22 -1.17 0.77
N ARG A 87 4.31 -0.53 1.23
CA ARG A 87 5.43 -1.23 1.89
C ARG A 87 5.00 -1.90 3.19
N ALA A 88 4.15 -1.25 3.97
CA ALA A 88 3.58 -1.86 5.17
C ALA A 88 2.74 -3.11 4.84
N LEU A 89 1.93 -3.07 3.78
CA LEU A 89 1.17 -4.25 3.30
C LEU A 89 2.11 -5.38 2.86
N GLN A 90 3.14 -5.07 2.06
CA GLN A 90 4.13 -6.05 1.61
C GLN A 90 4.85 -6.70 2.80
N LYS A 91 5.26 -5.91 3.80
CA LYS A 91 5.89 -6.43 5.01
C LYS A 91 4.91 -7.29 5.82
N ALA A 92 3.68 -6.84 6.02
CA ALA A 92 2.68 -7.57 6.80
C ALA A 92 2.37 -8.95 6.18
N LYS A 93 2.30 -9.05 4.85
CA LYS A 93 2.01 -10.32 4.17
C LYS A 93 3.19 -11.30 4.16
N ASN A 94 4.42 -10.79 4.25
CA ASN A 94 5.64 -11.59 4.11
C ASN A 94 6.50 -11.60 5.37
N ALA A 95 5.92 -11.25 6.53
CA ALA A 95 6.65 -11.19 7.79
C ALA A 95 7.14 -12.58 8.19
N SER A 96 8.42 -12.70 8.53
CA SER A 96 8.98 -13.93 9.06
C SER A 96 8.43 -14.24 10.47
N PRO A 97 8.45 -15.51 10.91
CA PRO A 97 8.01 -15.86 12.26
C PRO A 97 8.71 -15.06 13.37
N SER A 98 10.01 -14.78 13.21
CA SER A 98 10.77 -13.95 14.16
C SER A 98 10.28 -12.50 14.19
N GLU A 99 10.02 -11.88 13.04
CA GLU A 99 9.47 -10.50 12.99
C GLU A 99 8.08 -10.41 13.63
N ILE A 100 7.25 -11.45 13.47
CA ILE A 100 5.92 -11.52 14.11
C ILE A 100 6.07 -11.61 15.64
N LEU A 101 7.04 -12.39 16.13
CA LEU A 101 7.33 -12.51 17.56
C LEU A 101 7.83 -11.19 18.15
N GLU A 102 8.73 -10.48 17.46
CA GLU A 102 9.20 -9.17 17.91
C GLU A 102 8.08 -8.11 17.89
N ALA A 103 7.25 -8.07 16.84
CA ALA A 103 6.11 -7.15 16.78
C ALA A 103 5.09 -7.38 17.92
N LYS A 104 4.91 -8.62 18.37
CA LYS A 104 4.05 -8.96 19.53
C LYS A 104 4.63 -8.44 20.85
N LYS A 105 5.95 -8.39 21.00
CA LYS A 105 6.61 -7.83 22.20
C LYS A 105 6.48 -6.31 22.27
N GLU A 106 6.52 -5.64 21.13
CA GLU A 106 6.44 -4.18 21.02
C GLU A 106 5.02 -3.61 21.07
N THR A 107 3.99 -4.45 20.98
CA THR A 107 2.59 -4.02 21.09
C THR A 107 2.16 -4.14 22.56
N PRO A 108 2.03 -3.04 23.32
CA PRO A 108 1.49 -3.14 24.67
C PRO A 108 0.10 -3.77 24.59
N SER A 109 -0.12 -4.78 25.43
CA SER A 109 -1.42 -5.43 25.66
C SER A 109 -2.44 -4.37 26.11
N ASN A 110 -3.11 -3.75 25.15
CA ASN A 110 -4.33 -3.00 25.41
C ASN A 110 -5.17 -2.94 24.12
N ALA A 111 -5.58 -4.12 23.70
CA ALA A 111 -6.72 -4.32 22.80
C ALA A 111 -7.75 -5.20 23.51
N ALA A 112 -8.11 -4.79 24.72
CA ALA A 112 -9.23 -5.35 25.49
C ALA A 112 -9.73 -4.26 26.44
N LYS A 113 -10.51 -3.32 25.91
CA LYS A 113 -11.52 -2.52 26.61
C LYS A 113 -12.45 -1.92 25.57
#